data_AF-A0A1Y1VX12-F1
#
_entry.id   AF-A0A1Y1VX12-F1
#
_cell.length_a   1.000
_cell.length_b   1.000
_cell.length_c   1.000
_cell.angle_alpha   90.00
_cell.angle_beta   90.00
_cell.angle_gamma   90.00
#
_symmetry.space_group_name_H-M   'P 1'
#
loop_
_entity.id
_entity.type
_entity.pdbx_description
1 polymer ?
#
loop_
_entity_poly.entity_id
_entity_poly.type
_entity_poly.pdbx_seq_one_letter_code
_entity_poly.pdbx_strand_id
1 'polypeptide(L)'
;MCPKVEAGNTKEVLLNPLVVSRNENEQVLIESSINSVRVSIKIKQADDIERILAHQFTRFLMLRAESFIILRRVPIKGYDISFLITNFHTEQMYKHKLVDFIIEFMEEVDKEISEMKLSLNARARIVAETYLSQFV
;
A
#
# COMPACT_ATOMS: atom_id res chain seq x y z
N MET A 1 -18.95 9.21 12.84
CA MET A 1 -18.50 8.33 13.94
C MET A 1 -16.99 8.17 13.85
N CYS A 2 -16.25 8.19 14.96
CA CYS A 2 -14.79 8.00 14.93
C CYS A 2 -14.43 6.50 14.79
N PRO A 3 -13.53 6.10 13.87
CA PRO A 3 -13.04 4.72 13.75
C PRO A 3 -12.29 4.29 15.02
N LYS A 4 -12.75 3.23 15.69
CA LYS A 4 -12.20 2.81 16.99
C LYS A 4 -10.76 2.31 16.90
N VAL A 5 -10.37 1.72 15.77
CA VAL A 5 -9.00 1.26 15.50
C VAL A 5 -7.99 2.43 15.44
N GLU A 6 -8.42 3.63 15.04
CA GLU A 6 -7.58 4.84 15.04
C GLU A 6 -7.59 5.53 16.41
N ALA A 7 -8.73 5.51 17.12
CA ALA A 7 -8.85 6.20 18.40
C ALA A 7 -8.05 5.52 19.53
N GLY A 8 -7.99 4.18 19.58
CA GLY A 8 -7.21 3.43 20.58
C GLY A 8 -7.63 3.57 22.06
N ASN A 9 -8.61 4.44 22.36
CA ASN A 9 -8.94 4.83 23.72
C ASN A 9 -9.79 3.80 24.50
N THR A 10 -10.40 2.83 23.81
CA THR A 10 -11.30 1.85 24.42
C THR A 10 -10.81 0.45 24.09
N LYS A 11 -10.11 -0.21 25.02
CA LYS A 11 -9.51 -1.53 24.79
C LYS A 11 -10.52 -2.63 24.52
N GLU A 12 -11.70 -2.55 25.14
CA GLU A 12 -12.77 -3.55 25.02
C GLU A 12 -13.35 -3.68 23.61
N VAL A 13 -13.18 -2.65 22.76
CA VAL A 13 -13.66 -2.66 21.38
C VAL A 13 -12.55 -2.94 20.36
N LEU A 14 -11.32 -3.16 20.81
CA LEU A 14 -10.20 -3.55 19.99
C LEU A 14 -10.05 -5.07 20.02
N LEU A 15 -9.84 -5.66 18.85
CA LEU A 15 -9.55 -7.08 18.71
C LEU A 15 -8.04 -7.29 18.66
N ASN A 16 -7.61 -8.54 18.81
CA ASN A 16 -6.21 -8.90 18.74
C ASN A 16 -5.66 -8.59 17.33
N PRO A 17 -4.58 -7.78 17.22
CA PRO A 17 -3.90 -7.56 15.97
C PRO A 17 -3.34 -8.87 15.40
N LEU A 18 -3.42 -9.04 14.09
CA LEU A 18 -2.91 -10.21 13.38
C LEU A 18 -1.84 -9.77 12.39
N VAL A 19 -0.70 -10.48 12.39
CA VAL A 19 0.36 -10.27 11.41
C VAL A 19 0.45 -11.52 10.53
N VAL A 20 0.34 -11.33 9.22
CA VAL A 20 0.58 -12.35 8.21
C VAL A 20 1.89 -11.99 7.52
N SER A 21 2.90 -12.83 7.65
CA SER A 21 4.23 -12.59 7.08
C SER A 21 4.55 -13.67 6.06
N ARG A 22 4.94 -13.25 4.85
CA ARG A 22 5.53 -14.16 3.86
C ARG A 22 7.02 -14.35 4.14
N ASN A 23 7.69 -13.27 4.51
CA ASN A 23 9.08 -13.21 4.94
C ASN A 23 9.30 -11.96 5.82
N GLU A 24 10.55 -11.63 6.15
CA GLU A 24 10.89 -10.46 6.97
C GLU A 24 10.59 -9.10 6.29
N ASN A 25 10.51 -9.11 4.96
CA ASN A 25 10.33 -7.92 4.14
C ASN A 25 8.90 -7.74 3.62
N GLU A 26 8.09 -8.80 3.58
CA GLU A 26 6.70 -8.81 3.10
C GLU A 26 5.75 -9.23 4.23
N GLN A 27 4.99 -8.25 4.74
CA GLN A 27 4.14 -8.45 5.91
C GLN A 27 2.86 -7.63 5.80
N VAL A 28 1.76 -8.19 6.29
CA VAL A 28 0.48 -7.49 6.45
C VAL A 28 0.09 -7.50 7.91
N LEU A 29 -0.17 -6.33 8.47
CA LEU A 29 -0.77 -6.16 9.79
C LEU A 29 -2.26 -5.85 9.62
N ILE A 30 -3.09 -6.60 10.34
CA ILE A 30 -4.54 -6.44 10.37
C ILE A 30 -4.92 -6.10 11.82
N GLU A 31 -5.45 -4.90 11.99
CA GLU A 31 -5.95 -4.41 13.27
C GLU A 31 -7.47 -4.21 13.16
N SER A 32 -8.22 -4.96 13.97
CA SER A 32 -9.67 -4.95 13.89
C SER A 32 -10.29 -4.34 15.16
N SER A 33 -11.44 -3.71 14.99
CA SER A 33 -12.25 -3.17 16.07
C SER A 33 -13.73 -3.37 15.77
N ILE A 34 -14.60 -3.02 16.72
CA ILE A 34 -16.06 -3.20 16.55
C ILE A 34 -16.67 -2.49 15.33
N ASN A 35 -16.09 -1.37 14.87
CA ASN A 35 -16.66 -0.55 13.79
C ASN A 35 -15.68 -0.21 12.66
N SER A 36 -14.45 -0.73 12.73
CA SER A 36 -13.43 -0.44 11.73
C SER A 36 -12.30 -1.46 11.73
N VAL A 37 -11.68 -1.64 10.57
CA VAL A 37 -10.51 -2.50 10.35
C VAL A 37 -9.45 -1.67 9.66
N ARG A 38 -8.21 -1.77 10.13
CA ARG A 38 -7.02 -1.22 9.49
C ARG A 38 -6.18 -2.36 8.93
N VAL A 39 -5.84 -2.25 7.65
CA VAL A 39 -4.98 -3.23 6.96
C VAL A 39 -3.75 -2.48 6.47
N SER A 40 -2.58 -2.85 6.99
CA SER A 40 -1.32 -2.18 6.70
C SER A 40 -0.36 -3.14 6.03
N ILE A 41 0.20 -2.72 4.90
CA ILE A 41 0.95 -3.60 4.00
C ILE A 41 2.38 -3.09 3.89
N LYS A 42 3.32 -4.01 4.09
CA LYS A 42 4.74 -3.84 3.84
C LYS A 42 5.06 -4.51 2.51
N ILE A 43 5.42 -3.72 1.51
CA ILE A 43 5.63 -4.11 0.13
C ILE A 43 7.06 -4.60 -0.03
N LYS A 44 7.29 -5.56 -0.93
CA LYS A 44 8.62 -6.05 -1.25
C LYS A 44 9.49 -4.94 -1.83
N GLN A 45 10.71 -4.80 -1.31
CA GLN A 45 11.70 -3.81 -1.76
C GLN A 45 13.07 -4.51 -1.86
N ALA A 46 13.42 -5.03 -3.03
CA ALA A 46 14.63 -5.85 -3.20
C ALA A 46 15.92 -5.03 -3.28
N ASP A 47 15.83 -3.77 -3.71
CA ASP A 47 16.97 -2.84 -3.81
C ASP A 47 16.53 -1.38 -3.60
N ASP A 48 17.50 -0.46 -3.63
CA ASP A 48 17.27 0.97 -3.44
C ASP A 48 16.37 1.59 -4.52
N ILE A 49 16.38 1.06 -5.74
CA ILE A 49 15.52 1.56 -6.82
C ILE A 49 14.07 1.19 -6.50
N GLU A 50 13.80 -0.08 -6.19
CA GLU A 50 12.46 -0.54 -5.80
C GLU A 50 11.96 0.17 -4.55
N ARG A 51 12.83 0.42 -3.56
CA ARG A 51 12.47 1.20 -2.36
C ARG A 51 11.97 2.61 -2.71
N ILE A 52 12.65 3.30 -3.62
CA ILE A 52 12.25 4.64 -4.06
C ILE A 52 10.96 4.57 -4.90
N LEU A 53 10.85 3.60 -5.81
CA LEU A 53 9.67 3.42 -6.66
C LEU A 53 8.43 3.08 -5.83
N ALA A 54 8.54 2.14 -4.89
CA ALA A 54 7.47 1.77 -3.96
C ALA A 54 6.99 2.99 -3.17
N HIS A 55 7.92 3.77 -2.60
CA HIS A 55 7.60 4.98 -1.85
C HIS A 55 6.91 6.04 -2.73
N GLN A 56 7.37 6.27 -3.96
CA GLN A 56 6.71 7.21 -4.88
C GLN A 56 5.32 6.74 -5.28
N PHE A 57 5.16 5.45 -5.56
CA PHE A 57 3.90 4.84 -5.96
C PHE A 57 2.85 4.91 -4.84
N THR A 58 3.20 4.49 -3.62
CA THR A 58 2.26 4.56 -2.49
C THR A 58 1.92 6.01 -2.14
N ARG A 59 2.89 6.92 -2.19
CA ARG A 59 2.64 8.36 -2.01
C ARG A 59 1.68 8.92 -3.05
N PHE A 60 1.82 8.52 -4.32
CA PHE A 60 0.91 8.92 -5.40
C PHE A 60 -0.52 8.45 -5.15
N LEU A 61 -0.71 7.22 -4.65
CA LEU A 61 -2.02 6.69 -4.28
C LEU A 61 -2.61 7.44 -3.08
N MET A 62 -1.81 7.68 -2.04
CA MET A 62 -2.25 8.37 -0.82
C MET A 62 -2.68 9.82 -1.09
N LEU A 63 -2.04 10.51 -2.04
CA LEU A 63 -2.48 11.84 -2.49
C LEU A 63 -3.89 11.84 -3.11
N ARG A 64 -4.39 10.67 -3.52
CA ARG A 64 -5.74 10.49 -4.10
C ARG A 64 -6.70 9.78 -3.15
N ALA A 65 -6.36 9.69 -1.86
CA ALA A 65 -7.21 9.05 -0.86
C ALA A 65 -8.60 9.69 -0.71
N GLU A 66 -8.83 10.90 -1.24
CA GLU A 66 -10.18 11.51 -1.28
C GLU A 66 -11.10 10.80 -2.29
N SER A 67 -10.57 10.41 -3.45
CA SER A 67 -11.30 9.58 -4.41
C SER A 67 -11.28 8.10 -4.01
N PHE A 68 -10.22 7.69 -3.32
CA PHE A 68 -10.04 6.32 -2.85
C PHE A 68 -10.39 6.18 -1.37
N ILE A 69 -11.70 6.14 -1.09
CA ILE A 69 -12.29 6.37 0.24
C ILE A 69 -11.84 5.42 1.35
N ILE A 70 -11.29 4.24 1.01
CA ILE A 70 -10.79 3.27 1.99
C ILE A 70 -9.29 3.39 2.27
N LEU A 71 -8.56 4.27 1.57
CA LEU A 71 -7.12 4.45 1.76
C LEU A 71 -6.83 5.48 2.85
N ARG A 72 -5.87 5.16 3.71
CA ARG A 72 -5.37 6.07 4.74
C ARG A 72 -4.38 7.04 4.08
N ARG A 73 -4.50 8.34 4.39
CA ARG A 73 -3.65 9.42 3.84
C ARG A 73 -2.16 9.29 4.19
N VAL A 74 -1.86 8.59 5.28
CA VAL A 74 -0.52 8.33 5.78
C VAL A 74 -0.50 6.86 6.19
N PRO A 75 0.56 6.08 5.91
CA PRO A 75 0.62 4.71 6.39
C PRO A 75 0.91 4.69 7.90
N ILE A 76 0.74 3.53 8.53
CA ILE A 76 1.28 3.34 9.88
C ILE A 76 2.81 3.24 9.83
N LYS A 77 3.48 3.54 10.94
CA LYS A 77 4.95 3.48 11.03
C LYS A 77 5.43 2.05 10.74
N GLY A 78 6.41 1.93 9.84
CA GLY A 78 7.02 0.64 9.47
C GLY A 78 6.31 -0.12 8.34
N TYR A 79 5.25 0.47 7.76
CA TYR A 79 4.51 -0.06 6.63
C TYR A 79 4.44 0.98 5.52
N ASP A 80 4.22 0.55 4.28
CA ASP A 80 4.31 1.41 3.09
C ASP A 80 2.97 2.02 2.72
N ILE A 81 1.89 1.30 2.98
CA ILE A 81 0.52 1.74 2.71
C ILE A 81 -0.45 1.18 3.76
N SER A 82 -1.57 1.87 3.99
CA SER A 82 -2.59 1.40 4.93
C SER A 82 -3.99 1.73 4.45
N PHE A 83 -4.89 0.78 4.61
CA PHE A 83 -6.32 0.91 4.35
C PHE A 83 -7.07 1.04 5.67
N LEU A 84 -8.08 1.90 5.70
CA LEU A 84 -8.99 2.09 6.82
C LEU A 84 -10.42 1.83 6.35
N ILE A 85 -10.96 0.69 6.73
CA ILE A 85 -12.30 0.25 6.39
C ILE A 85 -13.20 0.50 7.59
N THR A 86 -14.28 1.27 7.41
CA THR A 86 -15.25 1.57 8.47
C THR A 86 -16.55 0.83 8.22
N ASN A 87 -17.43 0.79 9.21
CA ASN A 87 -18.78 0.23 9.04
C ASN A 87 -19.57 0.92 7.90
N PHE A 88 -19.38 2.23 7.69
CA PHE A 88 -20.01 2.96 6.58
C PHE A 88 -19.60 2.41 5.20
N HIS A 89 -18.32 2.02 5.06
CA HIS A 89 -17.84 1.40 3.83
C HIS A 89 -18.54 0.06 3.59
N THR A 90 -18.73 -0.75 4.63
CA THR A 90 -19.42 -2.05 4.51
C THR A 90 -20.94 -1.95 4.40
N GLU A 91 -21.53 -0.82 4.77
CA GLU A 91 -22.95 -0.51 4.57
C GLU A 91 -23.24 -0.08 3.13
N GLN A 92 -22.30 0.62 2.49
CA GLN A 92 -22.45 1.14 1.12
C GLN A 92 -21.86 0.22 0.04
N MET A 93 -20.86 -0.59 0.39
CA MET A 93 -20.15 -1.46 -0.54
C MET A 93 -20.20 -2.91 -0.08
N TYR A 94 -20.16 -3.83 -1.03
CA TYR A 94 -20.12 -5.25 -0.72
C TYR A 94 -18.78 -5.63 -0.07
N LYS A 95 -18.84 -6.12 1.18
CA LYS A 95 -17.65 -6.51 1.96
C LYS A 95 -16.71 -7.47 1.21
N HIS A 96 -17.25 -8.41 0.44
CA HIS A 96 -16.44 -9.37 -0.31
C HIS A 96 -15.68 -8.68 -1.45
N LYS A 97 -16.26 -7.66 -2.09
CA LYS A 97 -15.55 -6.86 -3.10
C LYS A 97 -14.45 -5.99 -2.52
N LEU A 98 -14.60 -5.51 -1.29
CA LEU A 98 -13.51 -4.82 -0.59
C LEU A 98 -12.32 -5.76 -0.31
N VAL A 99 -12.61 -7.01 0.07
CA VAL A 99 -11.58 -8.04 0.27
C VAL A 99 -10.91 -8.38 -1.05
N ASP A 100 -11.69 -8.66 -2.10
CA ASP A 100 -11.18 -8.93 -3.45
C ASP A 100 -10.24 -7.79 -3.91
N PHE A 101 -10.67 -6.54 -3.72
CA PHE A 101 -9.87 -5.37 -4.08
C PHE A 101 -8.52 -5.32 -3.33
N ILE A 102 -8.48 -5.61 -2.02
CA ILE A 102 -7.22 -5.56 -1.26
C ILE A 102 -6.26 -6.65 -1.74
N ILE A 103 -6.79 -7.84 -2.07
CA ILE A 103 -5.99 -8.94 -2.59
C ILE A 103 -5.44 -8.58 -3.98
N GLU A 104 -6.29 -8.10 -4.88
CA GLU A 104 -5.90 -7.64 -6.20
C GLU A 104 -4.85 -6.51 -6.12
N PHE A 105 -5.04 -5.55 -5.22
CA PHE A 105 -4.07 -4.49 -4.96
C PHE A 105 -2.70 -5.07 -4.58
N MET A 106 -2.66 -6.04 -3.66
CA MET A 106 -1.41 -6.69 -3.25
C MET A 106 -0.69 -7.39 -4.40
N GLU A 107 -1.44 -8.02 -5.31
CA GLU A 107 -0.88 -8.71 -6.48
C GLU A 107 -0.35 -7.74 -7.55
N GLU A 108 -1.07 -6.64 -7.79
CA GLU A 108 -0.73 -5.67 -8.83
C GLU A 108 0.40 -4.73 -8.43
N VAL A 109 0.54 -4.37 -7.15
CA VAL A 109 1.63 -3.48 -6.69
C VAL A 109 3.02 -4.03 -7.00
N ASP A 110 3.24 -5.33 -6.78
CA ASP A 110 4.54 -5.96 -7.04
C ASP A 110 4.87 -5.97 -8.55
N LYS A 111 3.85 -6.17 -9.40
CA LYS A 111 3.99 -6.12 -10.86
C LYS A 111 4.31 -4.71 -11.32
N GLU A 112 3.54 -3.72 -10.87
CA GLU A 112 3.71 -2.32 -11.24
C GLU A 112 5.10 -1.78 -10.86
N ILE A 113 5.61 -2.10 -9.66
CA ILE A 113 6.96 -1.73 -9.24
C ILE A 113 8.03 -2.37 -10.13
N SER A 114 7.84 -3.65 -10.49
CA SER A 114 8.75 -4.36 -11.38
C SER A 114 8.76 -3.74 -12.79
N GLU A 115 7.59 -3.38 -13.32
CA GLU A 115 7.44 -2.70 -14.62
C GLU A 115 8.06 -1.30 -14.62
N MET A 116 7.83 -0.51 -13.56
CA MET A 116 8.46 0.80 -13.38
C MET A 116 9.98 0.71 -13.38
N LYS A 117 10.55 -0.31 -12.72
CA LYS A 117 12.00 -0.56 -12.69
C LYS A 117 12.55 -0.91 -14.06
N LEU A 118 11.88 -1.79 -14.80
CA LEU A 118 12.25 -2.14 -16.17
C LEU A 118 12.20 -0.91 -17.10
N SER A 119 11.14 -0.11 -16.99
CA SER A 119 10.98 1.14 -17.74
C SER A 119 12.07 2.17 -17.42
N LEU A 120 12.46 2.28 -16.15
CA LEU A 120 13.55 3.16 -15.71
C LEU A 120 14.89 2.72 -16.33
N ASN A 121 15.22 1.44 -16.28
CA ASN A 121 16.46 0.90 -16.84
C ASN A 121 16.52 1.06 -18.36
N ALA A 122 15.41 0.79 -19.06
CA ALA A 122 15.32 0.97 -20.50
C ALA A 122 15.56 2.44 -20.91
N ARG A 123 14.94 3.38 -20.20
CA ARG A 123 15.15 4.82 -20.45
C ARG A 123 16.56 5.27 -20.15
N ALA A 124 17.17 4.80 -19.06
CA ALA A 124 18.56 5.13 -18.72
C ALA A 124 19.52 4.68 -19.84
N ARG A 125 19.30 3.48 -20.39
CA ARG A 125 20.08 2.97 -21.52
C ARG A 125 19.94 3.85 -22.76
N ILE A 126 18.71 4.19 -23.16
CA ILE A 126 18.45 5.04 -24.33
C ILE A 126 19.13 6.40 -24.17
N VAL A 127 19.04 7.01 -22.99
CA VAL A 127 19.69 8.30 -22.70
C VAL A 127 21.20 8.18 -22.84
N ALA A 128 21.81 7.12 -22.30
CA ALA A 128 23.25 6.90 -22.40
C ALA A 128 23.71 6.69 -23.86
N GLU A 129 23.03 5.84 -24.62
CA GLU A 129 23.33 5.59 -26.04
C GLU A 129 23.18 6.86 -26.89
N THR A 130 22.13 7.65 -26.63
CA THR A 130 21.87 8.92 -27.34
C THR A 130 22.89 9.99 -27.00
N TYR A 131 23.33 10.07 -25.74
CA TYR A 131 24.36 11.02 -25.33
C TYR A 131 25.71 10.69 -25.96
N LEU A 132 26.12 9.41 -25.94
CA LEU A 132 27.41 8.98 -26.49
C LEU A 132 27.47 9.09 -28.01
N SER A 133 26.36 8.92 -28.73
CA SER A 133 26.33 9.08 -30.20
C SER A 133 26.62 10.51 -30.67
N GLN A 134 26.57 11.51 -29.80
CA GLN A 134 26.97 12.89 -30.12
C GLN A 134 28.48 13.11 -30.15
N PHE A 135 29.26 12.16 -29.60
CA PHE A 135 30.72 12.24 -29.49
C PHE A 135 31.47 11.29 -30.44
N VAL A 136 30.73 10.51 -31.24
CA VAL A 136 31.25 9.59 -32.26
C VAL A 136 31.04 10.16 -33.65
#